data_AF-A0A4Q4D7M6-F1
#
_entry.id   AF-A0A4Q4D7M6-F1
#
_cell.length_a   1.000
_cell.length_b   1.000
_cell.length_c   1.000
_cell.angle_alpha   90.00
_cell.angle_beta   90.00
_cell.angle_gamma   90.00
#
_symmetry.space_group_name_H-M   'P 1'
#
loop_
_entity.id
_entity.type
_entity.pdbx_description
1 polymer ?
#
loop_
_entity_poly.entity_id
_entity_poly.type
_entity_poly.pdbx_seq_one_letter_code
_entity_poly.pdbx_strand_id
1 'polypeptide(L)'
;MPHVVTQSCCADASCAHACPVNCIHPTPDEPDFRLSDMVYVDPSSCVDCGACVTACPVGAISAHTRLLPGELPFIELNAAYH
;
A
#
# COMPACT_ATOMS: atom_id res chain seq x y z
N MET A 1 9.66 9.08 3.11
CA MET A 1 8.65 8.70 4.11
C MET A 1 7.73 7.66 3.49
N PRO A 2 7.24 6.63 4.21
CA PRO A 2 6.45 5.58 3.57
C PRO A 2 5.05 6.07 3.21
N HIS A 3 4.53 5.53 2.12
CA HIS A 3 3.12 5.56 1.79
C HIS A 3 2.40 4.41 2.54
N VAL A 4 1.11 4.59 2.80
CA VAL A 4 0.32 3.67 3.61
C VAL A 4 -0.97 3.37 2.86
N VAL A 5 -1.30 2.09 2.72
CA VAL A 5 -2.59 1.64 2.19
C VAL A 5 -3.63 1.64 3.31
N THR A 6 -4.79 2.26 3.09
CA THR A 6 -5.85 2.45 4.09
C THR A 6 -7.07 1.56 3.80
N GLN A 7 -8.11 1.69 4.64
CA GLN A 7 -9.32 0.86 4.63
C GLN A 7 -10.02 0.75 3.27
N SER A 8 -9.87 1.74 2.40
CA SER A 8 -10.59 1.81 1.12
C SER A 8 -9.97 0.92 0.03
N CYS A 9 -8.92 0.16 0.34
CA CYS A 9 -8.23 -0.69 -0.62
C CYS A 9 -9.21 -1.67 -1.29
N CYS A 10 -9.14 -1.77 -2.61
CA CYS A 10 -9.93 -2.73 -3.41
C CYS A 10 -9.11 -3.93 -3.89
N ALA A 11 -7.89 -4.12 -3.36
CA ALA A 11 -6.98 -5.22 -3.69
C ALA A 11 -6.79 -5.48 -5.20
N ASP A 12 -6.83 -4.44 -6.04
CA ASP A 12 -6.64 -4.57 -7.50
C ASP A 12 -5.16 -4.62 -7.90
N ALA A 13 -4.26 -4.23 -7.00
CA ALA A 13 -2.81 -4.19 -7.14
C ALA A 13 -2.24 -3.34 -8.30
N SER A 14 -2.99 -2.42 -8.92
CA SER A 14 -2.43 -1.46 -9.89
C SER A 14 -1.27 -0.66 -9.30
N CYS A 15 -1.34 -0.35 -8.00
CA CYS A 15 -0.27 0.33 -7.28
C CYS A 15 1.04 -0.47 -7.20
N ALA A 16 0.98 -1.80 -7.16
CA ALA A 16 2.16 -2.66 -7.14
C ALA A 16 2.94 -2.57 -8.45
N HIS A 17 2.24 -2.58 -9.59
CA HIS A 17 2.85 -2.40 -10.91
C HIS A 17 3.43 -1.00 -11.13
N ALA A 18 2.89 0.01 -10.44
CA ALA A 18 3.39 1.38 -10.50
C ALA A 18 4.61 1.63 -9.59
N CYS A 19 4.89 0.73 -8.63
CA CYS A 19 5.94 0.93 -7.64
C CYS A 19 7.33 0.65 -8.26
N PRO A 20 8.25 1.64 -8.31
CA PRO A 20 9.55 1.47 -8.96
C PRO A 20 10.52 0.57 -8.19
N VAL A 21 10.26 0.33 -6.91
CA VAL A 21 11.09 -0.47 -6.00
C VAL A 21 10.40 -1.76 -5.56
N ASN A 22 9.24 -2.08 -6.16
CA ASN A 22 8.45 -3.28 -5.87
C ASN A 22 8.25 -3.52 -4.37
N CYS A 23 7.78 -2.51 -3.64
CA CYS A 23 7.60 -2.58 -2.18
C CYS A 23 6.11 -2.72 -1.77
N ILE A 24 5.25 -3.25 -2.64
CA ILE A 24 3.81 -3.36 -2.38
C ILE A 24 3.38 -4.81 -2.63
N HIS A 25 2.87 -5.45 -1.58
CA HIS A 25 2.58 -6.88 -1.57
C HIS A 25 1.26 -7.18 -0.84
N PRO A 26 0.55 -8.27 -1.17
CA PRO A 26 0.89 -9.22 -2.22
C PRO A 26 0.65 -8.66 -3.63
N THR A 27 1.46 -9.07 -4.60
CA THR A 27 1.27 -8.79 -6.04
C THR A 27 0.43 -9.88 -6.70
N PRO A 28 -0.21 -9.65 -7.86
CA PRO A 28 -1.05 -10.67 -8.52
C PRO A 28 -0.34 -11.99 -8.85
N ASP A 29 0.99 -11.97 -8.97
CA ASP A 29 1.83 -13.13 -9.24
C ASP A 29 2.20 -13.91 -7.96
N GLU A 30 1.90 -13.36 -6.78
CA GLU A 30 2.17 -13.99 -5.48
C GLU A 30 0.99 -14.84 -5.00
N PRO A 31 1.27 -16.00 -4.37
CA PRO A 31 0.24 -16.94 -3.97
C PRO A 31 -0.77 -16.35 -2.98
N ASP A 32 -0.32 -15.43 -2.14
CA ASP A 32 -1.12 -14.84 -1.06
C ASP A 32 -2.10 -13.77 -1.56
N PHE A 33 -1.99 -13.33 -2.82
CA PHE A 33 -2.84 -12.28 -3.38
C PHE A 33 -4.32 -12.62 -3.33
N ARG A 34 -4.68 -13.87 -3.63
CA ARG A 34 -6.08 -14.32 -3.60
C ARG A 34 -6.63 -14.54 -2.20
N LEU A 35 -5.77 -14.51 -1.18
CA LEU A 35 -6.15 -14.70 0.23
C LEU A 35 -6.14 -13.38 1.00
N SER A 36 -5.62 -12.31 0.40
CA SER A 36 -5.47 -11.02 1.05
C SER A 36 -6.60 -10.08 0.68
N ASP A 37 -7.18 -9.43 1.69
CA ASP A 37 -8.25 -8.44 1.51
C ASP A 37 -7.72 -7.08 1.04
N MET A 38 -6.41 -6.85 1.11
CA MET A 38 -5.75 -5.62 0.70
C MET A 38 -4.28 -5.86 0.34
N VAL A 39 -3.63 -4.85 -0.22
CA VAL A 39 -2.18 -4.82 -0.37
C VAL A 39 -1.54 -3.92 0.68
N TYR A 40 -0.26 -4.12 0.95
CA TYR A 40 0.51 -3.50 2.01
C TYR A 40 1.80 -2.94 1.43
N VAL A 41 2.17 -1.73 1.87
CA VAL A 41 3.44 -1.11 1.52
C VAL A 41 4.48 -1.49 2.55
N ASP A 42 5.62 -2.05 2.13
CA ASP A 42 6.81 -2.18 2.97
C ASP A 42 7.37 -0.77 3.28
N PRO A 43 7.30 -0.31 4.54
CA PRO A 43 7.76 1.03 4.88
C PRO A 43 9.29 1.18 4.83
N SER A 44 10.03 0.07 4.94
CA SER A 44 11.50 0.06 4.92
C SER A 44 12.08 0.22 3.51
N SER A 45 11.39 -0.33 2.51
CA SER A 45 11.77 -0.22 1.10
C SER A 45 11.13 0.96 0.36
N CYS A 46 10.10 1.58 0.92
CA CYS A 46 9.40 2.69 0.27
C CYS A 46 10.27 3.94 0.10
N VAL A 47 10.47 4.38 -1.15
CA VAL A 47 11.29 5.56 -1.51
C VAL A 47 10.50 6.86 -1.70
N ASP A 48 9.23 6.90 -1.26
CA ASP A 48 8.41 8.12 -1.29
C ASP A 48 8.20 8.74 -2.69
N CYS A 49 8.13 7.91 -3.73
CA CYS A 49 7.99 8.40 -5.11
C CYS A 49 6.57 8.88 -5.47
N GLY A 50 5.54 8.44 -4.74
CA GLY A 50 4.15 8.82 -4.95
C GLY A 50 3.43 8.16 -6.13
N ALA A 51 4.09 7.29 -6.91
CA ALA A 51 3.48 6.63 -8.07
C ALA A 51 2.24 5.79 -7.72
N CYS A 52 2.28 5.10 -6.57
CA CYS A 52 1.17 4.28 -6.07
C CYS A 52 -0.09 5.11 -5.75
N VAL A 53 0.07 6.36 -5.31
CA VAL A 53 -1.06 7.27 -5.00
C VAL A 53 -1.84 7.60 -6.28
N THR A 54 -1.13 7.89 -7.37
CA THR A 54 -1.76 8.18 -8.68
C THR A 54 -2.37 6.94 -9.31
N ALA A 55 -1.76 5.77 -9.11
CA ALA A 55 -2.23 4.51 -9.68
C ALA A 55 -3.46 3.93 -8.96
N CYS A 56 -3.72 4.30 -7.71
CA CYS A 56 -4.82 3.73 -6.94
C CYS A 56 -6.18 4.24 -7.45
N PRO A 57 -7.07 3.37 -7.96
CA PRO A 57 -8.34 3.79 -8.56
C PRO A 57 -9.34 4.36 -7.54
N VAL A 58 -9.17 4.01 -6.27
CA VAL A 58 -10.07 4.37 -5.16
C VAL A 58 -9.44 5.34 -4.17
N GLY A 59 -8.21 5.80 -4.43
CA GLY A 59 -7.52 6.76 -3.56
C GLY A 59 -7.20 6.24 -2.16
N ALA A 60 -6.98 4.93 -2.01
CA ALA A 60 -6.71 4.27 -0.73
C ALA A 60 -5.25 4.39 -0.25
N ILE A 61 -4.41 5.19 -0.90
CA ILE A 61 -2.98 5.31 -0.56
C ILE A 61 -2.63 6.76 -0.30
N SER A 62 -2.02 7.03 0.85
CA SER A 62 -1.55 8.36 1.23
C SER A 62 -0.18 8.29 1.88
N ALA A 63 0.55 9.41 1.87
CA ALA A 63 1.76 9.52 2.69
C ALA A 63 1.36 9.42 4.17
N HIS A 64 2.14 8.73 5.00
CA HIS A 64 1.78 8.55 6.42
C HIS A 64 1.55 9.88 7.18
N THR A 65 2.16 10.98 6.73
CA THR A 65 1.99 12.33 7.27
C THR A 65 0.67 13.01 6.90
N ARG A 66 -0.10 12.42 5.97
CA ARG A 66 -1.37 12.94 5.47
C ARG A 66 -2.56 12.05 5.84
N LEU A 67 -2.37 11.13 6.78
CA LEU A 67 -3.43 10.25 7.28
C LEU A 67 -4.37 10.98 8.23
N LEU A 68 -5.65 10.65 8.15
CA LEU A 68 -6.65 11.06 9.13
C LEU A 68 -6.50 10.24 10.43
N PRO A 69 -7.01 10.72 11.58
CA PRO A 69 -6.90 9.99 12.85
C PRO A 69 -7.41 8.54 12.80
N GLY A 70 -8.46 8.28 12.02
CA GLY A 70 -9.01 6.93 11.82
C GLY A 70 -8.13 6.02 10.95
N GLU A 71 -7.18 6.57 10.20
CA GLU A 71 -6.29 5.84 9.30
C GLU A 71 -4.92 5.54 9.93
N LEU A 72 -4.58 6.15 11.07
CA LEU A 72 -3.31 5.91 11.76
C LEU A 72 -3.03 4.43 12.08
N PRO A 73 -4.01 3.57 12.44
CA PRO A 73 -3.75 2.15 12.64
C PRO A 73 -3.18 1.42 11.42
N PHE A 74 -3.41 1.96 10.21
CA PHE A 74 -2.92 1.34 8.98
C PHE A 74 -1.40 1.45 8.82
N ILE A 75 -0.73 2.36 9.54
CA ILE A 75 0.73 2.44 9.55
C ILE A 75 1.31 1.11 10.02
N GLU A 76 0.89 0.65 11.20
CA GLU A 76 1.34 -0.60 11.79
C GLU A 76 0.82 -1.80 10.99
N LEU A 77 -0.40 -1.73 10.45
CA LEU A 77 -0.95 -2.81 9.63
C LEU A 77 -0.11 -3.07 8.37
N ASN A 78 0.35 -2.01 7.69
CA ASN A 78 1.21 -2.15 6.51
C ASN A 78 2.60 -2.67 6.90
N ALA A 79 3.16 -2.17 8.01
CA ALA A 79 4.46 -2.63 8.50
C ALA A 79 4.44 -4.10 8.94
N ALA A 80 3.34 -4.58 9.56
CA ALA A 80 3.22 -5.93 10.11
C ALA A 80 3.09 -7.05 9.05
N TYR A 81 2.86 -6.70 7.78
CA TYR A 81 2.87 -7.66 6.70
C TYR A 81 4.29 -8.18 6.38
N HIS A 82 5.33 -7.43 6.78
CA HIS A 82 6.74 -7.72 6.52
C HIS A 82 7.54 -8.12 7.77
#